data_AF-A0A7C5IWK2-F1
#
_entry.id   AF-A0A7C5IWK2-F1
#
_cell.length_a   1.000
_cell.length_b   1.000
_cell.length_c   1.000
_cell.angle_alpha   90.00
_cell.angle_beta   90.00
_cell.angle_gamma   90.00
#
_symmetry.space_group_name_H-M   'P 1'
#
loop_
_entity.id
_entity.type
_entity.pdbx_description
1 polymer ?
#
loop_
_entity_poly.entity_id
_entity_poly.type
_entity_poly.pdbx_seq_one_letter_code
_entity_poly.pdbx_strand_id
1 'polypeptide(L)'
;MLGFLHRQADNTSVRPAVLHLSGPRLRRALEHLEERAEPTGGIERYVSALVLKSSLFQEILAKGKVEQMSESEFHDLAVFVTPGRRRMSASLDGANMGRLLGAITKLLAGWSDVSTTDERMAAFINTFPDDRAHRWVRDLGAELLHFSAPDHYPLMTRWMWDEKVGTGVLREIWYSEREDMSRIEVDDS
;
A
#
# COMPACT_ATOMS: atom_id res chain seq x y z
N MET A 1 -29.01 -28.14 34.03
CA MET A 1 -28.90 -26.74 33.59
C MET A 1 -27.43 -26.45 33.34
N LEU A 2 -26.97 -26.52 32.09
CA LEU A 2 -25.63 -26.06 31.73
C LEU A 2 -25.71 -24.56 31.41
N GLY A 3 -25.03 -23.75 32.22
CA GLY A 3 -24.88 -22.32 31.98
C GLY A 3 -23.88 -22.10 30.85
N PHE A 4 -24.37 -21.58 29.71
CA PHE A 4 -23.53 -21.02 28.66
C PHE A 4 -22.85 -19.76 29.21
N LEU A 5 -21.54 -19.84 29.46
CA LEU A 5 -20.71 -18.66 29.61
C LEU A 5 -20.63 -17.99 28.24
N HIS A 6 -21.41 -16.92 28.07
CA HIS A 6 -21.17 -15.93 27.03
C HIS A 6 -19.77 -15.37 27.28
N ARG A 7 -18.79 -15.80 26.48
CA ARG A 7 -17.53 -15.07 26.34
C ARG A 7 -17.91 -13.76 25.66
N GLN A 8 -18.13 -12.70 26.44
CA GLN A 8 -18.11 -11.35 25.89
C GLN A 8 -16.78 -11.22 25.16
N ALA A 9 -16.83 -11.01 23.85
CA ALA A 9 -15.69 -10.50 23.13
C ALA A 9 -15.34 -9.17 23.80
N ASP A 10 -14.19 -9.12 24.47
CA ASP A 10 -13.62 -7.85 24.90
C ASP A 10 -13.50 -7.00 23.64
N ASN A 11 -14.37 -6.00 23.55
CA ASN A 11 -14.29 -4.94 22.55
C ASN A 11 -13.22 -3.97 23.04
N THR A 12 -11.98 -4.43 23.05
CA THR A 12 -10.85 -3.60 23.39
C THR A 12 -10.56 -2.70 22.18
N SER A 13 -10.67 -1.40 22.42
CA SER A 13 -10.49 -0.38 21.41
C SER A 13 -9.00 -0.30 21.09
N VAL A 14 -8.60 -0.80 19.92
CA VAL A 14 -7.26 -0.63 19.34
C VAL A 14 -6.87 0.85 19.48
N ARG A 15 -5.81 1.13 20.24
CA ARG A 15 -5.26 2.48 20.30
C ARG A 15 -4.45 2.72 19.04
N PRO A 16 -4.76 3.75 18.24
CA PRO A 16 -3.99 4.01 17.03
C PRO A 16 -2.54 4.32 17.40
N ALA A 17 -1.62 3.67 16.70
CA ALA A 17 -0.20 3.97 16.77
C ALA A 17 0.05 5.47 16.53
N VAL A 18 0.72 6.13 17.49
CA VAL A 18 1.06 7.55 17.38
C VAL A 18 2.46 7.70 16.80
N LEU A 19 2.54 8.26 15.60
CA LEU A 19 3.81 8.58 14.95
C LEU A 19 4.24 10.01 15.30
N HIS A 20 5.31 10.16 16.08
CA HIS A 20 5.90 11.47 16.37
C HIS A 20 6.87 11.89 15.26
N LEU A 21 6.47 12.85 14.43
CA LEU A 21 7.33 13.36 13.35
C LEU A 21 8.25 14.48 13.85
N SER A 22 9.52 14.46 13.42
CA SER A 22 10.43 15.57 13.68
C SER A 22 10.12 16.75 12.77
N GLY A 23 9.52 17.80 13.32
CA GLY A 23 9.23 19.05 12.57
C GLY A 23 10.45 19.63 11.84
N PRO A 24 11.62 19.77 12.48
CA PRO A 24 12.84 20.24 11.81
C PRO A 24 13.32 19.34 10.66
N ARG A 25 13.27 18.00 10.82
CA ARG A 25 13.66 17.07 9.74
C ARG A 25 12.68 17.13 8.58
N LEU A 26 11.38 17.18 8.87
CA LEU A 26 10.33 17.29 7.86
C LEU A 26 10.48 18.57 7.06
N ARG A 27 10.71 19.71 7.73
CA ARG A 27 10.94 21.00 7.08
C ARG A 27 12.13 20.95 6.12
N ARG A 28 13.28 20.47 6.59
CA ARG A 28 14.48 20.33 5.76
C ARG A 28 14.24 19.39 4.57
N ALA A 29 13.54 18.27 4.77
CA ALA A 29 13.22 17.34 3.69
C ALA A 29 12.30 17.96 2.64
N LEU A 30 11.31 18.76 3.07
CA LEU A 30 10.39 19.46 2.18
C LEU A 30 11.10 20.57 1.39
N GLU A 31 11.88 21.41 2.05
CA GLU A 31 12.68 22.47 1.40
C GLU A 31 13.62 21.86 0.35
N HIS A 32 14.28 20.75 0.69
CA HIS A 32 15.14 20.04 -0.27
C HIS A 32 14.34 19.47 -1.44
N LEU A 33 13.14 18.94 -1.21
CA LEU A 33 12.26 18.45 -2.27
C LEU A 33 11.83 19.59 -3.20
N GLU A 34 11.46 20.75 -2.66
CA GLU A 34 11.06 21.95 -3.41
C GLU A 34 12.19 22.39 -4.35
N GLU A 35 13.38 22.62 -3.80
CA GLU A 35 14.56 23.02 -4.57
C GLU A 35 14.92 22.02 -5.69
N ARG A 36 14.79 20.71 -5.40
CA ARG A 36 15.11 19.65 -6.35
C ARG A 36 14.04 19.44 -7.42
N ALA A 37 12.79 19.77 -7.12
CA ALA A 37 11.66 19.64 -8.03
C ALA A 37 11.62 20.78 -9.05
N GLU A 38 12.18 21.95 -8.71
CA GLU A 38 12.10 23.17 -9.52
C GLU A 38 12.54 22.99 -10.98
N PRO A 39 13.70 22.36 -11.28
CA PRO A 39 14.13 22.15 -12.67
C PRO A 39 13.18 21.27 -13.50
N THR A 40 12.30 20.52 -12.83
CA THR A 40 11.34 19.62 -13.46
C THR A 40 9.90 20.14 -13.44
N GLY A 41 9.69 21.39 -13.00
CA GLY A 41 8.37 22.03 -12.97
C GLY A 41 7.71 22.05 -11.59
N GLY A 42 8.49 22.01 -10.52
CA GLY A 42 8.02 22.19 -9.15
C GLY A 42 7.32 20.98 -8.53
N ILE A 43 7.00 21.07 -7.24
CA ILE A 43 6.29 20.02 -6.50
C ILE A 43 4.89 19.79 -7.07
N GLU A 44 4.25 20.85 -7.55
CA GLU A 44 2.90 20.86 -8.11
C GLU A 44 2.76 19.89 -9.27
N ARG A 45 3.81 19.74 -10.09
CA ARG A 45 3.82 18.75 -11.18
C ARG A 45 3.78 17.33 -10.65
N TYR A 46 4.53 17.02 -9.60
CA TYR A 46 4.52 15.71 -8.96
C TYR A 46 3.18 15.41 -8.28
N VAL A 47 2.63 16.39 -7.57
CA VAL A 47 1.29 16.28 -6.95
C VAL A 47 0.23 16.03 -8.02
N SER A 48 0.26 16.79 -9.11
CA SER A 48 -0.66 16.62 -10.23
C SER A 48 -0.54 15.23 -10.88
N ALA A 49 0.68 14.70 -11.01
CA ALA A 49 0.91 13.34 -11.51
C ALA A 49 0.35 12.27 -10.55
N LEU A 50 0.48 12.46 -9.24
CA LEU A 50 -0.11 11.55 -8.23
C LEU A 50 -1.63 11.59 -8.26
N VAL A 51 -2.23 12.78 -8.39
CA VAL A 51 -3.69 12.94 -8.54
C VAL A 51 -4.18 12.25 -9.80
N LEU A 52 -3.50 12.45 -10.94
CA LEU A 52 -3.84 11.78 -12.20
C LEU A 52 -3.77 10.25 -12.07
N LYS A 53 -2.72 9.72 -11.42
CA LYS A 53 -2.58 8.29 -11.14
C LYS A 53 -3.73 7.77 -10.28
N SER A 54 -4.08 8.47 -9.20
CA SER A 54 -5.21 8.10 -8.33
C SER A 54 -6.53 8.07 -9.12
N SER A 55 -6.81 9.12 -9.90
CA SER A 55 -8.01 9.18 -10.75
C SER A 55 -8.10 8.01 -11.74
N LEU A 56 -6.97 7.64 -12.36
CA LEU A 56 -6.90 6.50 -13.28
C LEU A 56 -7.22 5.17 -12.56
N PHE A 57 -6.64 4.95 -11.39
CA PHE A 57 -6.89 3.73 -10.60
C PHE A 57 -8.33 3.66 -10.13
N GLN A 58 -8.91 4.77 -9.68
CA GLN A 58 -10.33 4.83 -9.32
C GLN A 58 -11.24 4.55 -10.52
N GLU A 59 -10.95 5.14 -11.67
CA GLU A 59 -11.73 4.90 -12.88
C GLU A 59 -11.70 3.44 -13.34
N ILE A 60 -10.51 2.83 -13.35
CA ILE A 60 -10.31 1.48 -13.88
C ILE A 60 -10.75 0.41 -12.87
N LEU A 61 -10.40 0.59 -11.59
CA LEU A 61 -10.55 -0.46 -10.57
C LEU A 61 -11.82 -0.29 -9.73
N ALA A 62 -12.20 0.93 -9.36
CA ALA A 62 -13.35 1.15 -8.46
C ALA A 62 -14.70 1.02 -9.17
N LYS A 63 -14.74 1.02 -10.51
CA LYS A 63 -15.97 0.76 -11.30
C LYS A 63 -16.34 -0.73 -11.37
N GLY A 64 -15.64 -1.62 -10.65
CA GLY A 64 -15.99 -3.04 -10.56
C GLY A 64 -15.76 -3.86 -11.84
N LYS A 65 -14.95 -3.34 -12.77
CA LYS A 65 -14.67 -3.97 -14.07
C LYS A 65 -13.33 -4.70 -14.13
N VAL A 66 -12.68 -4.91 -12.98
CA VAL A 66 -11.35 -5.54 -12.91
C VAL A 66 -11.32 -6.90 -13.61
N GLU A 67 -12.34 -7.74 -13.42
CA GLU A 67 -12.42 -9.06 -14.06
C GLU A 67 -12.65 -9.01 -15.58
N GLN A 68 -13.13 -7.88 -16.09
CA GLN A 68 -13.38 -7.67 -17.53
C GLN A 68 -12.21 -6.96 -18.22
N MET A 69 -11.18 -6.58 -17.45
CA MET A 69 -10.01 -5.88 -17.95
C MET A 69 -9.20 -6.79 -18.87
N SER A 70 -8.85 -6.29 -20.05
CA SER A 70 -7.91 -6.96 -20.95
C SER A 70 -6.50 -6.94 -20.39
N GLU A 71 -5.67 -7.88 -20.85
CA GLU A 71 -4.24 -7.89 -20.51
C GLU A 71 -3.54 -6.58 -20.87
N SER A 72 -3.87 -5.97 -22.02
CA SER A 72 -3.31 -4.68 -22.42
C SER A 72 -3.68 -3.54 -21.48
N GLU A 73 -4.94 -3.45 -21.06
CA GLU A 73 -5.39 -2.42 -20.12
C GLU A 73 -4.71 -2.58 -18.76
N PHE A 74 -4.50 -3.83 -18.31
CA PHE A 74 -3.74 -4.09 -17.09
C PHE A 74 -2.27 -3.67 -17.22
N HIS A 75 -1.62 -3.98 -18.35
CA HIS A 75 -0.24 -3.56 -18.59
C HIS A 75 -0.11 -2.03 -18.60
N ASP A 76 -1.06 -1.32 -19.19
CA ASP A 76 -1.09 0.15 -19.19
C ASP A 76 -1.21 0.71 -17.76
N LEU A 77 -2.05 0.10 -16.91
CA LEU A 77 -2.14 0.45 -15.49
C LEU A 77 -0.83 0.14 -14.74
N ALA A 78 -0.22 -1.03 -15.02
CA ALA A 78 1.01 -1.48 -14.39
C ALA A 78 2.22 -0.59 -14.71
N VAL A 79 2.20 0.19 -15.81
CA VAL A 79 3.23 1.20 -16.11
C VAL A 79 3.35 2.24 -14.99
N PHE A 80 2.25 2.54 -14.31
CA PHE A 80 2.23 3.53 -13.24
C PHE A 80 2.70 2.98 -11.89
N VAL A 81 2.83 1.65 -11.73
CA VAL A 81 3.19 1.03 -10.46
C VAL A 81 4.71 1.07 -10.25
N THR A 82 5.15 1.66 -9.14
CA THR A 82 6.55 2.07 -8.95
C THR A 82 7.50 0.87 -8.76
N PRO A 83 7.07 -0.25 -8.13
CA PRO A 83 7.91 -1.43 -8.06
C PRO A 83 7.74 -2.36 -9.26
N GLY A 84 8.85 -2.55 -9.96
CA GLY A 84 9.08 -3.81 -10.64
C GLY A 84 8.32 -4.01 -11.94
N ARG A 85 7.97 -2.96 -12.70
CA ARG A 85 7.45 -3.10 -14.08
C ARG A 85 8.17 -4.20 -14.88
N ARG A 86 9.51 -4.19 -14.87
CA ARG A 86 10.33 -5.21 -15.54
C ARG A 86 10.16 -6.63 -14.99
N ARG A 87 9.95 -6.78 -13.67
CA ARG A 87 9.79 -8.10 -13.03
C ARG A 87 8.36 -8.61 -13.18
N MET A 88 7.39 -7.72 -13.07
CA MET A 88 5.98 -7.97 -13.30
C MET A 88 5.76 -8.44 -14.74
N SER A 89 6.26 -7.71 -15.74
CA SER A 89 6.16 -8.13 -17.15
C SER A 89 6.89 -9.45 -17.46
N ALA A 90 7.91 -9.83 -16.69
CA ALA A 90 8.58 -11.12 -16.86
C ALA A 90 7.84 -12.30 -16.19
N SER A 91 6.91 -12.02 -15.28
CA SER A 91 6.18 -13.02 -14.48
C SER A 91 4.70 -13.15 -14.91
N LEU A 92 4.18 -12.18 -15.66
CA LEU A 92 2.81 -12.18 -16.16
C LEU A 92 2.78 -12.64 -17.62
N ASP A 93 2.27 -13.85 -17.82
CA ASP A 93 1.83 -14.36 -19.11
C ASP A 93 0.30 -14.49 -19.12
N GLY A 94 -0.29 -14.77 -20.29
CA GLY A 94 -1.74 -14.90 -20.44
C GLY A 94 -2.37 -15.99 -19.55
N ALA A 95 -1.61 -16.99 -19.11
CA ALA A 95 -2.10 -18.03 -18.20
C ALA A 95 -2.29 -17.52 -16.75
N ASN A 96 -1.46 -16.59 -16.32
CA ASN A 96 -1.49 -16.03 -14.96
C ASN A 96 -2.27 -14.72 -14.85
N MET A 97 -2.62 -14.07 -15.96
CA MET A 97 -3.37 -12.81 -15.98
C MET A 97 -4.75 -12.92 -15.31
N GLY A 98 -5.55 -13.93 -15.68
CA GLY A 98 -6.88 -14.11 -15.08
C GLY A 98 -6.82 -14.36 -13.57
N ARG A 99 -5.79 -15.07 -13.11
CA ARG A 99 -5.52 -15.29 -11.69
C ARG A 99 -5.19 -13.97 -10.96
N LEU A 100 -4.37 -13.12 -11.57
CA LEU A 100 -4.05 -11.80 -11.03
C LEU A 100 -5.30 -10.92 -10.93
N LEU A 101 -6.08 -10.80 -12.01
CA LEU A 101 -7.29 -9.97 -12.02
C LEU A 101 -8.29 -10.44 -10.95
N GLY A 102 -8.52 -11.75 -10.83
CA GLY A 102 -9.36 -12.30 -9.76
C GLY A 102 -8.83 -12.02 -8.35
N ALA A 103 -7.51 -12.00 -8.16
CA ALA A 103 -6.90 -11.63 -6.88
C ALA A 103 -7.04 -10.12 -6.59
N ILE A 104 -6.91 -9.26 -7.60
CA ILE A 104 -7.14 -7.80 -7.46
C ILE A 104 -8.61 -7.54 -7.10
N THR A 105 -9.57 -8.21 -7.74
CA THR A 105 -10.99 -8.09 -7.40
C THR A 105 -11.24 -8.42 -5.93
N LYS A 106 -10.67 -9.52 -5.43
CA LYS A 106 -10.77 -9.91 -4.01
C LYS A 106 -10.08 -8.92 -3.08
N LEU A 107 -8.92 -8.38 -3.48
CA LEU A 107 -8.20 -7.37 -2.71
C LEU A 107 -9.03 -6.09 -2.54
N LEU A 108 -9.72 -5.65 -3.59
CA LEU A 108 -10.52 -4.43 -3.60
C LEU A 108 -11.97 -4.64 -3.12
N ALA A 109 -12.43 -5.88 -3.01
CA ALA A 109 -13.72 -6.20 -2.41
C ALA A 109 -13.75 -5.68 -0.97
N GLY A 110 -14.79 -4.92 -0.62
CA GLY A 110 -14.91 -4.32 0.70
C GLY A 110 -13.84 -3.25 1.02
N TRP A 111 -13.31 -2.54 0.01
CA TRP A 111 -12.25 -1.53 0.20
C TRP A 111 -12.55 -0.46 1.25
N SER A 112 -13.81 -0.19 1.60
CA SER A 112 -14.15 0.77 2.67
C SER A 112 -13.93 0.20 4.07
N ASP A 113 -13.90 -1.13 4.23
CA ASP A 113 -13.67 -1.81 5.50
C ASP A 113 -12.19 -2.07 5.70
N VAL A 114 -11.53 -1.13 6.38
CA VAL A 114 -10.09 -1.18 6.67
C VAL A 114 -9.72 -2.28 7.68
N SER A 115 -10.68 -2.85 8.43
CA SER A 115 -10.40 -3.91 9.41
C SER A 115 -10.00 -5.24 8.76
N THR A 116 -10.37 -5.45 7.49
CA THR A 116 -10.07 -6.66 6.72
C THR A 116 -8.84 -6.53 5.83
N THR A 117 -8.12 -5.40 5.91
CA THR A 117 -7.01 -5.05 5.00
C THR A 117 -5.90 -6.10 5.02
N ASP A 118 -5.47 -6.51 6.21
CA ASP A 118 -4.36 -7.45 6.37
C ASP A 118 -4.69 -8.83 5.80
N GLU A 119 -5.91 -9.31 6.04
CA GLU A 119 -6.40 -10.58 5.49
C GLU A 119 -6.44 -10.53 3.96
N ARG A 120 -7.01 -9.46 3.37
CA ARG A 120 -7.08 -9.29 1.91
C ARG A 120 -5.70 -9.16 1.27
N MET A 121 -4.79 -8.43 1.91
CA MET A 121 -3.39 -8.32 1.48
C MET A 121 -2.66 -9.66 1.54
N ALA A 122 -2.82 -10.43 2.61
CA ALA A 122 -2.22 -11.76 2.75
C ALA A 122 -2.74 -12.71 1.66
N ALA A 123 -4.05 -12.73 1.42
CA ALA A 123 -4.66 -13.53 0.36
C ALA A 123 -4.15 -13.14 -1.04
N PHE A 124 -3.99 -11.85 -1.31
CA PHE A 124 -3.42 -11.34 -2.56
C PHE A 124 -1.97 -11.81 -2.74
N ILE A 125 -1.12 -11.65 -1.73
CA ILE A 125 0.29 -12.05 -1.78
C ILE A 125 0.43 -13.56 -1.99
N ASN A 126 -0.36 -14.38 -1.28
CA ASN A 126 -0.35 -15.84 -1.38
C ASN A 126 -0.85 -16.38 -2.73
N THR A 127 -1.33 -15.51 -3.63
CA THR A 127 -1.63 -15.87 -5.01
C THR A 127 -0.37 -16.15 -5.83
N PHE A 128 0.79 -15.67 -5.39
CA PHE A 128 2.07 -15.84 -6.09
C PHE A 128 3.07 -16.65 -5.25
N PRO A 129 4.08 -17.28 -5.86
CA PRO A 129 5.15 -17.94 -5.12
C PRO A 129 5.86 -16.99 -4.15
N ASP A 130 6.15 -17.46 -2.94
CA ASP A 130 6.96 -16.70 -1.98
C ASP A 130 8.45 -16.82 -2.33
N ASP A 131 8.87 -16.04 -3.33
CA ASP A 131 10.25 -16.00 -3.79
C ASP A 131 10.74 -14.57 -4.09
N ARG A 132 12.04 -14.47 -4.39
CA ARG A 132 12.68 -13.19 -4.70
C ARG A 132 12.14 -12.54 -5.98
N ALA A 133 11.67 -13.32 -6.94
CA ALA A 133 11.14 -12.84 -8.22
C ALA A 133 9.78 -12.15 -8.04
N HIS A 134 8.97 -12.60 -7.06
CA HIS A 134 7.62 -12.10 -6.78
C HIS A 134 7.52 -11.10 -5.62
N ARG A 135 8.65 -10.66 -5.04
CA ARG A 135 8.63 -9.62 -3.98
C ARG A 135 7.92 -8.31 -4.36
N TRP A 136 7.69 -8.05 -5.64
CA TRP A 136 6.93 -6.90 -6.13
C TRP A 136 5.42 -7.00 -5.82
N VAL A 137 4.87 -8.20 -5.59
CA VAL A 137 3.44 -8.43 -5.40
C VAL A 137 2.90 -7.66 -4.20
N ARG A 138 3.61 -7.67 -3.06
CA ARG A 138 3.21 -6.87 -1.89
C ARG A 138 3.09 -5.38 -2.23
N ASP A 139 4.10 -4.83 -2.91
CA ASP A 139 4.09 -3.41 -3.23
C ASP A 139 3.03 -3.06 -4.30
N LEU A 140 2.74 -3.98 -5.24
CA LEU A 140 1.62 -3.83 -6.15
C LEU A 140 0.29 -3.75 -5.37
N GLY A 141 0.03 -4.69 -4.46
CA GLY A 141 -1.19 -4.69 -3.66
C GLY A 141 -1.36 -3.40 -2.84
N ALA A 142 -0.27 -2.92 -2.24
CA ALA A 142 -0.24 -1.66 -1.52
C ALA A 142 -0.57 -0.46 -2.41
N GLU A 143 -0.01 -0.38 -3.61
CA GLU A 143 -0.31 0.69 -4.55
C GLU A 143 -1.75 0.60 -5.09
N LEU A 144 -2.26 -0.59 -5.38
CA LEU A 144 -3.64 -0.79 -5.81
C LEU A 144 -4.63 -0.24 -4.78
N LEU A 145 -4.47 -0.59 -3.49
CA LEU A 145 -5.33 -0.07 -2.42
C LEU A 145 -5.18 1.45 -2.26
N HIS A 146 -3.94 1.95 -2.18
CA HIS A 146 -3.67 3.38 -1.97
C HIS A 146 -4.23 4.24 -3.11
N PHE A 147 -3.96 3.91 -4.37
CA PHE A 147 -4.42 4.74 -5.49
C PHE A 147 -5.91 4.53 -5.80
N SER A 148 -6.53 3.44 -5.35
CA SER A 148 -8.00 3.28 -5.43
C SER A 148 -8.74 4.01 -4.31
N ALA A 149 -8.18 4.15 -3.11
CA ALA A 149 -8.81 4.81 -1.98
C ALA A 149 -7.78 5.48 -1.06
N PRO A 150 -7.14 6.59 -1.51
CA PRO A 150 -6.00 7.20 -0.82
C PRO A 150 -6.35 7.72 0.58
N ASP A 151 -7.61 8.08 0.81
CA ASP A 151 -8.09 8.56 2.12
C ASP A 151 -8.26 7.42 3.14
N HIS A 152 -8.34 6.17 2.68
CA HIS A 152 -8.52 4.98 3.53
C HIS A 152 -7.22 4.23 3.75
N TYR A 153 -6.35 4.22 2.73
CA TYR A 153 -5.11 3.45 2.74
C TYR A 153 -3.92 4.39 2.61
N PRO A 154 -3.05 4.49 3.63
CA PRO A 154 -1.76 5.12 3.44
C PRO A 154 -0.91 4.30 2.47
N LEU A 155 0.05 4.94 1.81
CA LEU A 155 0.96 4.22 0.93
C LEU A 155 1.88 3.31 1.77
N MET A 156 1.59 2.01 1.75
CA MET A 156 2.26 0.99 2.59
C MET A 156 3.31 0.15 1.84
N THR A 157 3.94 0.75 0.83
CA THR A 157 5.03 0.12 0.07
C THR A 157 6.31 0.06 0.90
N ARG A 158 7.20 -0.88 0.57
CA ARG A 158 8.43 -1.11 1.35
C ARG A 158 9.43 0.05 1.32
N TRP A 159 9.34 0.96 0.36
CA TRP A 159 10.16 2.18 0.36
C TRP A 159 9.65 3.24 1.35
N MET A 160 8.35 3.24 1.65
CA MET A 160 7.78 4.04 2.74
C MET A 160 8.22 3.45 4.08
N TRP A 161 8.03 2.14 4.24
CA TRP A 161 8.49 1.37 5.40
C TRP A 161 8.60 -0.14 5.11
N ASP A 162 9.77 -0.71 5.39
CA ASP A 162 10.02 -2.15 5.42
C ASP A 162 10.38 -2.56 6.85
N GLU A 163 9.40 -3.10 7.58
CA GLU A 163 9.58 -3.57 8.96
C GLU A 163 10.65 -4.66 9.06
N LYS A 164 10.72 -5.58 8.09
CA LYS A 164 11.62 -6.74 8.16
C LYS A 164 13.08 -6.34 8.14
N VAL A 165 13.41 -5.25 7.43
CA VAL A 165 14.78 -4.75 7.28
C VAL A 165 15.00 -3.44 8.06
N GLY A 166 13.93 -2.83 8.58
CA GLY A 166 13.97 -1.57 9.32
C GLY A 166 14.37 -0.37 8.46
N THR A 167 13.94 -0.32 7.19
CA THR A 167 14.30 0.74 6.23
C THR A 167 13.07 1.48 5.69
N GLY A 168 13.27 2.66 5.10
CA GLY A 168 12.22 3.41 4.40
C GLY A 168 12.15 4.87 4.84
N VAL A 169 11.41 5.71 4.09
CA VAL A 169 11.33 7.16 4.33
C VAL A 169 10.83 7.48 5.74
N LEU A 170 9.92 6.67 6.30
CA LEU A 170 9.42 6.90 7.65
C LEU A 170 10.55 6.83 8.71
N ARG A 171 11.61 6.02 8.52
CA ARG A 171 12.78 6.01 9.43
C ARG A 171 13.51 7.34 9.48
N GLU A 172 13.55 8.06 8.37
CA GLU A 172 14.34 9.29 8.25
C GLU A 172 13.63 10.47 8.96
N ILE A 173 12.29 10.46 8.98
CA ILE A 173 11.48 11.59 9.48
C ILE A 173 10.81 11.31 10.83
N TRP A 174 10.72 10.04 11.25
CA TRP A 174 10.22 9.66 12.57
C TRP A 174 11.23 10.04 13.66
N TYR A 175 10.71 10.52 14.77
CA TYR A 175 11.41 10.75 16.03
C TYR A 175 10.76 9.97 17.19
N SER A 176 11.58 9.38 18.05
CA SER A 176 11.17 8.69 19.27
C SER A 176 12.17 9.02 20.38
N GLU A 177 11.67 9.25 21.60
CA GLU A 177 12.52 9.34 22.80
C GLU A 177 13.03 7.96 23.26
N ARG A 178 12.41 6.87 22.79
CA ARG A 178 12.81 5.48 23.06
C ARG A 178 13.93 5.04 22.09
N GLU A 179 14.91 4.29 22.61
CA GLU A 179 16.14 3.87 21.92
C GLU A 179 15.91 3.00 20.67
N ASP A 180 14.78 2.27 20.58
CA ASP A 180 14.47 1.43 19.43
C ASP A 180 13.44 2.09 18.49
N MET A 181 13.95 2.66 17.39
CA MET A 181 13.15 3.24 16.31
C MET A 181 12.74 2.21 15.23
N SER A 182 12.96 0.92 15.47
CA SER A 182 12.69 -0.15 14.48
C SER A 182 11.27 -0.69 14.50
N ARG A 183 10.50 -0.44 15.56
CA ARG A 183 9.14 -0.95 15.69
C ARG A 183 8.24 0.08 16.35
N ILE A 184 7.08 0.33 15.72
CA ILE A 184 5.97 1.01 16.41
C ILE A 184 5.18 -0.09 17.10
N GLU A 185 5.22 -0.14 18.42
CA GLU A 185 4.28 -0.98 19.15
C GLU A 185 2.89 -0.40 18.97
N VAL A 186 2.05 -1.13 18.24
CA VAL A 186 0.60 -0.90 18.21
C VAL A 186 0.04 -1.79 19.29
N ASP A 187 -0.71 -1.21 20.24
CA ASP A 187 -1.42 -2.00 21.23
C ASP A 187 -2.59 -2.67 20.50
N ASP A 188 -2.42 -3.96 20.18
CA ASP A 188 -3.47 -4.84 19.64
C ASP A 188 -4.46 -5.29 20.73
N SER A 189 -4.42 -4.65 21.91
CA SER A 189 -5.45 -4.84 22.93
C SER A 189 -6.75 -4.25 22.41
#